data_AF-A0A956Y5G4-F1
#
_entry.id   AF-A0A956Y5G4-F1
#
_cell.length_a   1.000
_cell.length_b   1.000
_cell.length_c   1.000
_cell.angle_alpha   90.00
_cell.angle_beta   90.00
_cell.angle_gamma   90.00
#
_symmetry.space_group_name_H-M   'P 1'
#
loop_
_entity.id
_entity.type
_entity.pdbx_description
1 polymer ?
#
loop_
_entity_poly.entity_id
_entity_poly.type
_entity_poly.pdbx_seq_one_letter_code
_entity_poly.pdbx_strand_id
1 'polypeptide(L)'
;MTEKSLQNKVIGMILGLAIAETLLEQFPQHGDNFAGTQKLEAISPSYTQQLLSNPDATFQSILNTHYGLRPLLNLCFQGVPPSQWLLRLLDDVELATGMEQTLHRIGHVVGWGSQTRAIKHIRASGVEDTMLPIALYFLMHNIESPISGITAAVELEPTSWHIAVVVGMTTGALYGVEIFPSAWLDYITDLPKLTQIAAAHGDEWLGSL
;
A
#
# COMPACT_ATOMS: atom_id res chain seq x y z
N MET A 1 -1.56 15.34 -17.40
CA MET A 1 -2.24 14.04 -17.27
C MET A 1 -3.65 14.17 -17.82
N THR A 2 -4.12 13.24 -18.65
CA THR A 2 -5.48 13.29 -19.19
C THR A 2 -6.48 12.81 -18.15
N GLU A 3 -7.74 13.23 -18.24
CA GLU A 3 -8.83 12.74 -17.38
C GLU A 3 -8.93 11.21 -17.38
N LYS A 4 -8.85 10.60 -18.57
CA LYS A 4 -8.80 9.13 -18.72
C LYS A 4 -7.62 8.49 -17.99
N SER A 5 -6.45 9.13 -18.02
CA SER A 5 -5.27 8.63 -17.31
C SER A 5 -5.42 8.76 -15.79
N LEU A 6 -6.10 9.80 -15.30
CA LEU A 6 -6.35 9.99 -13.88
C LEU A 6 -7.36 8.98 -13.35
N GLN A 7 -8.47 8.79 -14.06
CA GLN A 7 -9.47 7.78 -13.75
C GLN A 7 -8.87 6.36 -13.71
N ASN A 8 -7.99 6.05 -14.66
CA ASN A 8 -7.28 4.76 -14.70
C ASN A 8 -6.41 4.53 -13.45
N LYS A 9 -5.79 5.59 -12.91
CA LYS A 9 -5.01 5.53 -11.67
C LYS A 9 -5.87 5.37 -10.43
N VAL A 10 -7.03 6.03 -10.35
CA VAL A 10 -7.97 5.84 -9.24
C VAL A 10 -8.52 4.40 -9.22
N ILE A 11 -8.90 3.87 -10.40
CA ILE A 11 -9.30 2.46 -10.54
C ILE A 11 -8.15 1.56 -10.12
N GLY A 12 -6.93 1.81 -10.63
CA GLY A 12 -5.73 1.07 -10.26
C GLY A 12 -5.50 1.05 -8.74
N MET A 13 -5.65 2.18 -8.05
CA MET A 13 -5.49 2.28 -6.60
C MET A 13 -6.44 1.35 -5.83
N ILE A 14 -7.73 1.34 -6.18
CA ILE A 14 -8.71 0.47 -5.52
C ILE A 14 -8.48 -1.00 -5.85
N LEU A 15 -8.16 -1.31 -7.11
CA LEU A 15 -7.86 -2.68 -7.51
C LEU A 15 -6.57 -3.20 -6.88
N GLY A 16 -5.57 -2.34 -6.69
CA GLY A 16 -4.35 -2.68 -5.97
C GLY A 16 -4.59 -3.09 -4.52
N LEU A 17 -5.52 -2.41 -3.83
CA LEU A 17 -6.00 -2.84 -2.51
C LEU A 17 -6.65 -4.22 -2.57
N ALA A 18 -7.60 -4.42 -3.48
CA ALA A 18 -8.35 -5.68 -3.57
C ALA A 18 -7.44 -6.87 -3.94
N ILE A 19 -6.46 -6.64 -4.81
CA ILE A 19 -5.41 -7.62 -5.14
C ILE A 19 -4.62 -7.98 -3.89
N ALA A 20 -4.15 -7.00 -3.12
CA ALA A 20 -3.37 -7.26 -1.92
C ALA A 20 -4.15 -8.14 -0.92
N GLU A 21 -5.43 -7.83 -0.67
CA GLU A 21 -6.30 -8.65 0.18
C GLU A 21 -6.49 -10.06 -0.37
N THR A 22 -6.77 -10.18 -1.67
CA THR A 22 -7.00 -11.48 -2.33
C THR A 22 -5.75 -12.36 -2.25
N LEU A 23 -4.56 -11.80 -2.47
CA LEU A 23 -3.31 -12.55 -2.35
C LEU A 23 -3.08 -13.01 -0.91
N LEU A 24 -3.36 -12.17 0.08
CA LEU A 24 -3.25 -12.57 1.50
C LEU A 24 -4.19 -13.72 1.87
N GLU A 25 -5.36 -13.80 1.27
CA GLU A 25 -6.28 -14.94 1.44
C GLU A 25 -5.76 -16.21 0.75
N GLN A 26 -5.11 -16.08 -0.40
CA GLN A 26 -4.58 -17.19 -1.20
C GLN A 26 -3.25 -17.74 -0.73
N PHE A 27 -2.46 -16.96 0.00
CA PHE A 27 -1.24 -17.39 0.67
C PHE A 27 -1.53 -17.60 2.16
N PRO A 28 -2.29 -18.67 2.55
CA PRO A 28 -2.47 -18.98 3.95
C PRO A 28 -1.08 -19.18 4.54
N GLN A 29 -0.79 -18.34 5.53
CA GLN A 29 0.49 -18.23 6.22
C GLN A 29 1.15 -19.60 6.35
N HIS A 30 2.35 -19.78 5.78
CA HIS A 30 3.12 -21.01 5.88
C HIS A 30 3.68 -21.15 7.31
N GLY A 31 2.78 -21.28 8.28
CA GLY A 31 3.04 -21.25 9.70
C GLY A 31 3.04 -22.64 10.33
N ASP A 32 4.05 -23.45 10.03
CA ASP A 32 4.42 -24.57 10.91
C ASP A 32 5.67 -24.27 11.75
N ASN A 33 6.37 -23.14 11.53
CA ASN A 33 7.69 -22.89 12.15
C ASN A 33 7.82 -21.62 13.02
N PHE A 34 6.77 -20.82 13.22
CA PHE A 34 6.80 -19.70 14.17
C PHE A 34 6.01 -20.04 15.45
N ALA A 35 6.69 -20.73 16.36
CA ALA A 35 6.22 -20.99 17.73
C ALA A 35 6.25 -19.69 18.56
N GLY A 36 5.33 -18.78 18.28
CA GLY A 36 5.17 -17.50 18.96
C GLY A 36 3.78 -16.96 18.72
N THR A 37 2.79 -17.61 19.32
CA THR A 37 1.35 -17.32 19.22
C THR A 37 0.99 -15.96 19.81
N GLN A 38 1.27 -14.88 19.08
CA GLN A 38 0.29 -13.79 19.06
C GLN A 38 -0.89 -14.32 18.25
N LYS A 39 -2.05 -14.45 18.91
CA LYS A 39 -3.32 -14.71 18.22
C LYS A 39 -3.37 -13.78 17.02
N LEU A 40 -3.46 -14.33 15.81
CA LEU A 40 -3.94 -13.62 14.64
C LEU A 40 -5.13 -12.79 15.12
N GLU A 41 -4.93 -11.48 15.24
CA GLU A 41 -6.01 -10.56 15.52
C GLU A 41 -7.10 -10.88 14.51
N ALA A 42 -8.34 -11.00 14.98
CA ALA A 42 -9.47 -11.37 14.15
C ALA A 42 -9.37 -10.62 12.83
N ILE A 43 -9.26 -11.37 11.72
CA ILE A 43 -9.00 -10.85 10.37
C ILE A 43 -9.79 -9.55 10.22
N SER A 44 -9.06 -8.42 10.19
CA SER A 44 -9.68 -7.11 10.10
C SER A 44 -10.66 -7.15 8.93
N PRO A 45 -11.90 -6.64 9.08
CA PRO A 45 -12.91 -6.77 8.03
C PRO A 45 -12.34 -6.30 6.70
N SER A 46 -12.48 -7.10 5.63
CA SER A 46 -11.93 -6.78 4.31
C SER A 46 -12.34 -5.37 3.89
N TYR A 47 -11.36 -4.53 3.57
CA TYR A 47 -11.58 -3.21 3.02
C TYR A 47 -12.32 -3.28 1.69
N THR A 48 -12.09 -4.33 0.89
CA THR A 48 -12.84 -4.57 -0.34
C THR A 48 -14.34 -4.69 -0.07
N GLN A 49 -14.74 -5.50 0.91
CA GLN A 49 -16.16 -5.66 1.28
C GLN A 49 -16.76 -4.39 1.89
N GLN A 50 -15.97 -3.66 2.68
CA GLN A 50 -16.38 -2.38 3.24
C GLN A 50 -16.57 -1.31 2.15
N LEU A 51 -15.68 -1.24 1.16
CA LEU A 51 -15.77 -0.32 0.02
C LEU A 51 -17.04 -0.58 -0.80
N LEU A 52 -17.43 -1.84 -1.00
CA LEU A 52 -18.68 -2.20 -1.68
C LEU A 52 -19.93 -1.70 -0.95
N SER A 53 -19.84 -1.55 0.38
CA SER A 53 -20.98 -1.19 1.24
C SER A 53 -21.05 0.30 1.54
N ASN A 54 -19.91 0.94 1.78
CA ASN A 54 -19.81 2.36 2.14
C ASN A 54 -18.49 2.95 1.60
N PRO A 55 -18.43 3.30 0.29
CA PRO A 55 -17.19 3.67 -0.38
C PRO A 55 -16.43 4.81 0.31
N ASP A 56 -17.10 5.94 0.55
CA ASP A 56 -16.42 7.15 1.03
C ASP A 56 -15.96 7.02 2.49
N ALA A 57 -16.81 6.48 3.37
CA ALA A 57 -16.43 6.27 4.76
C ALA A 57 -15.29 5.24 4.87
N THR A 58 -15.31 4.20 4.04
CA THR A 58 -14.24 3.19 4.02
C THR A 58 -12.95 3.78 3.48
N PHE A 59 -12.99 4.55 2.39
CA PHE A 59 -11.81 5.22 1.85
C PHE A 59 -11.17 6.15 2.88
N GLN A 60 -11.96 6.98 3.57
CA GLN A 60 -11.45 7.83 4.65
C GLN A 60 -10.92 7.01 5.82
N SER A 61 -11.57 5.90 6.18
CA SER A 61 -11.09 4.98 7.21
C SER A 61 -9.72 4.40 6.86
N ILE A 62 -9.50 3.97 5.61
CA ILE A 62 -8.21 3.49 5.10
C ILE A 62 -7.15 4.59 5.24
N LEU A 63 -7.42 5.81 4.76
CA LEU A 63 -6.47 6.93 4.87
C LEU A 63 -6.10 7.26 6.32
N ASN A 64 -7.06 7.19 7.24
CA ASN A 64 -6.84 7.48 8.66
C ASN A 64 -6.14 6.33 9.39
N THR A 65 -6.38 5.08 8.99
CA THR A 65 -5.73 3.89 9.56
C THR A 65 -4.25 3.84 9.17
N HIS A 66 -3.93 4.21 7.92
CA HIS A 66 -2.57 4.13 7.39
C HIS A 66 -1.91 5.51 7.40
N TYR A 67 -1.35 5.89 8.54
CA TYR A 67 -0.67 7.16 8.70
C TYR A 67 0.35 7.42 7.57
N GLY A 68 0.22 8.58 6.92
CA GLY A 68 1.04 9.03 5.78
C GLY A 68 0.72 8.38 4.42
N LEU A 69 -0.30 7.52 4.32
CA LEU A 69 -0.81 7.05 3.02
C LEU A 69 -1.39 8.20 2.18
N ARG A 70 -2.15 9.11 2.79
CA ARG A 70 -2.74 10.28 2.11
C ARG A 70 -1.69 11.11 1.34
N PRO A 71 -0.65 11.65 1.97
CA PRO A 71 0.38 12.40 1.26
C PRO A 71 1.13 11.55 0.23
N LEU A 72 1.36 10.26 0.49
CA LEU A 72 1.98 9.36 -0.50
C LEU A 72 1.13 9.20 -1.77
N LEU A 73 -0.18 8.99 -1.62
CA LEU A 73 -1.09 8.92 -2.76
C LEU A 73 -1.16 10.25 -3.51
N ASN A 74 -1.19 11.38 -2.80
CA ASN A 74 -1.15 12.70 -3.41
C ASN A 74 0.11 12.87 -4.30
N LEU A 75 1.29 12.46 -3.82
CA LEU A 75 2.53 12.48 -4.62
C LEU A 75 2.41 11.60 -5.89
N CYS A 76 1.76 10.44 -5.80
CA CYS A 76 1.53 9.56 -6.96
C CYS A 76 0.62 10.21 -8.02
N PHE A 77 -0.45 10.86 -7.58
CA PHE A 77 -1.39 11.56 -8.46
C PHE A 77 -0.84 12.88 -9.00
N GLN A 78 0.11 13.51 -8.31
CA GLN A 78 0.90 14.64 -8.84
C GLN A 78 1.97 14.18 -9.84
N GLY A 79 2.22 12.88 -9.95
CA GLY A 79 3.25 12.32 -10.83
C GLY A 79 4.67 12.58 -10.33
N VAL A 80 4.85 12.76 -9.01
CA VAL A 80 6.17 12.88 -8.41
C VAL A 80 6.90 11.55 -8.52
N PRO A 81 8.14 11.52 -9.05
CA PRO A 81 8.89 10.27 -9.22
C PRO A 81 9.26 9.67 -7.85
N PRO A 82 9.29 8.33 -7.70
CA PRO A 82 9.57 7.69 -6.41
C PRO A 82 10.91 8.08 -5.76
N SER A 83 11.90 8.46 -6.56
CA SER A 83 13.19 8.97 -6.07
C SER A 83 13.08 10.25 -5.24
N GLN A 84 11.97 10.99 -5.35
CA GLN A 84 11.71 12.22 -4.60
C GLN A 84 10.74 12.03 -3.42
N TRP A 85 10.10 10.86 -3.28
CA TRP A 85 9.04 10.68 -2.26
C TRP A 85 9.52 10.89 -0.83
N LEU A 86 10.68 10.33 -0.45
CA LEU A 86 11.18 10.48 0.92
C LEU A 86 11.39 11.96 1.29
N LEU A 87 11.94 12.75 0.38
CA LEU A 87 12.15 14.18 0.60
C LEU A 87 10.82 14.92 0.72
N ARG A 88 9.87 14.67 -0.19
CA ARG A 88 8.56 15.32 -0.15
C ARG A 88 7.74 14.95 1.08
N LEU A 89 7.78 13.68 1.48
CA LEU A 89 7.11 13.24 2.70
C LEU A 89 7.75 13.84 3.97
N LEU A 90 9.05 14.17 3.94
CA LEU A 90 9.68 14.91 5.03
C LEU A 90 9.19 16.36 5.12
N ASP A 91 8.94 16.99 3.97
CA ASP A 91 8.53 18.40 3.89
C ASP A 91 7.03 18.60 4.20
N ASP A 92 6.17 17.68 3.73
CA ASP A 92 4.71 17.90 3.69
C ASP A 92 3.94 17.29 4.87
N VAL A 93 4.54 16.37 5.62
CA VAL A 93 3.85 15.65 6.69
C VAL A 93 4.26 16.23 8.04
N GLU A 94 3.31 16.58 8.89
CA GLU A 94 3.58 16.74 10.32
C GLU A 94 3.94 15.37 10.89
N LEU A 95 5.22 15.01 10.73
CA LEU A 95 5.74 13.69 11.00
C LEU A 95 5.53 13.35 12.46
N ALA A 96 4.94 12.18 12.71
CA ALA A 96 4.98 11.55 14.02
C ALA A 96 6.43 11.52 14.52
N THR A 97 6.62 11.73 15.82
CA THR A 97 7.94 11.71 16.46
C THR A 97 8.73 10.47 16.01
N GLY A 98 9.89 10.68 15.40
CA GLY A 98 10.77 9.61 14.92
C GLY A 98 10.53 9.13 13.48
N MET A 99 9.49 9.60 12.79
CA MET A 99 9.27 9.25 11.37
C MET A 99 10.39 9.81 10.49
N GLU A 100 10.94 11.00 10.77
CA GLU A 100 12.11 11.55 10.08
C GLU A 100 13.29 10.56 10.10
N GLN A 101 13.64 10.04 11.28
CA GLN A 101 14.70 9.06 11.43
C GLN A 101 14.38 7.77 10.64
N THR A 102 13.11 7.36 10.63
CA THR A 102 12.67 6.20 9.86
C THR A 102 12.81 6.41 8.35
N LEU A 103 12.41 7.57 7.83
CA LEU A 103 12.55 7.91 6.41
C LEU A 103 14.03 7.95 5.98
N HIS A 104 14.91 8.47 6.83
CA HIS A 104 16.36 8.38 6.61
C HIS A 104 16.87 6.93 6.53
N ARG A 105 16.37 6.05 7.40
CA ARG A 105 16.73 4.63 7.38
C ARG A 105 16.29 3.95 6.10
N ILE A 106 15.12 4.27 5.56
CA ILE A 106 14.66 3.73 4.25
C ILE A 106 15.64 4.12 3.15
N GLY A 107 15.99 5.42 3.06
CA GLY A 107 16.98 5.89 2.09
C GLY A 107 18.33 5.18 2.22
N HIS A 108 18.74 4.81 3.44
CA HIS A 108 19.97 4.07 3.69
C HIS A 108 19.90 2.59 3.23
N VAL A 109 18.75 1.94 3.38
CA VAL A 109 18.62 0.49 3.14
C VAL A 109 17.98 0.10 1.81
N VAL A 110 17.42 1.05 1.05
CA VAL A 110 16.72 0.77 -0.22
C VAL A 110 17.57 0.01 -1.24
N GLY A 111 18.89 0.19 -1.22
CA GLY A 111 19.82 -0.53 -2.11
C GLY A 111 20.42 -1.82 -1.52
N TRP A 112 20.01 -2.24 -0.32
CA TRP A 112 20.59 -3.42 0.31
C TRP A 112 20.10 -4.70 -0.37
N GLY A 113 21.01 -5.65 -0.59
CA GLY A 113 20.66 -6.96 -1.18
C GLY A 113 19.95 -7.93 -0.23
N SER A 114 19.67 -7.53 1.02
CA SER A 114 18.99 -8.38 2.00
C SER A 114 17.78 -7.66 2.60
N GLN A 115 16.61 -8.01 2.07
CA GLN A 115 15.32 -7.49 2.54
C GLN A 115 15.10 -7.68 4.04
N THR A 116 15.40 -8.87 4.58
CA THR A 116 15.27 -9.14 6.02
C THR A 116 16.11 -8.19 6.88
N ARG A 117 17.35 -7.89 6.46
CA ARG A 117 18.23 -6.95 7.18
C ARG A 117 17.72 -5.51 7.05
N ALA A 118 17.25 -5.12 5.87
CA ALA A 118 16.67 -3.79 5.64
C ALA A 118 15.45 -3.56 6.55
N ILE A 119 14.50 -4.50 6.57
CA ILE A 119 13.30 -4.42 7.41
C ILE A 119 13.65 -4.38 8.89
N LYS A 120 14.59 -5.23 9.35
CA LYS A 120 15.08 -5.19 10.74
C LYS A 120 15.68 -3.83 11.09
N HIS A 121 16.42 -3.22 10.17
CA HIS A 121 17.03 -1.91 10.37
C HIS A 121 15.99 -0.78 10.40
N ILE A 122 14.96 -0.84 9.55
CA ILE A 122 13.84 0.11 9.55
C ILE A 122 13.09 0.02 10.88
N ARG A 123 12.69 -1.18 11.31
CA ARG A 123 11.99 -1.41 12.59
C ARG A 123 12.78 -0.97 13.82
N ALA A 124 14.10 -0.97 13.75
CA ALA A 124 14.97 -0.49 14.83
C ALA A 124 14.94 1.03 15.04
N SER A 125 14.12 1.79 14.30
CA SER A 125 13.88 3.21 14.59
C SER A 125 13.06 3.44 15.87
N GLY A 126 12.35 2.43 16.38
CA GLY A 126 11.48 2.58 17.54
C GLY A 126 10.18 3.34 17.23
N VAL A 127 9.89 3.63 15.96
CA VAL A 127 8.55 4.05 15.53
C VAL A 127 7.69 2.79 15.50
N GLU A 128 7.14 2.42 16.66
CA GLU A 128 6.22 1.31 16.78
C GLU A 128 5.01 1.55 15.85
N ASP A 129 4.62 0.51 15.13
CA ASP A 129 3.34 0.39 14.39
C ASP A 129 3.08 1.29 13.17
N THR A 130 4.09 1.95 12.60
CA THR A 130 3.88 2.58 11.28
C THR A 130 4.19 1.59 10.15
N MET A 131 3.16 1.20 9.41
CA MET A 131 3.26 0.29 8.25
C MET A 131 3.90 0.99 7.03
N LEU A 132 3.77 2.32 6.97
CA LEU A 132 4.22 3.15 5.87
C LEU A 132 5.72 3.02 5.57
N PRO A 133 6.65 3.09 6.54
CA PRO A 133 8.08 2.89 6.28
C PRO A 133 8.44 1.61 5.53
N ILE A 134 7.83 0.50 5.91
CA ILE A 134 8.11 -0.79 5.30
C ILE A 134 7.46 -0.84 3.92
N ALA A 135 6.24 -0.30 3.76
CA ALA A 135 5.59 -0.19 2.46
C ALA A 135 6.41 0.69 1.48
N LEU A 136 6.92 1.84 1.93
CA LEU A 136 7.81 2.71 1.16
C LEU A 136 9.09 1.99 0.75
N TYR A 137 9.69 1.21 1.65
CA TYR A 137 10.82 0.36 1.30
C TYR A 137 10.47 -0.59 0.16
N PHE A 138 9.36 -1.32 0.23
CA PHE A 138 8.96 -2.23 -0.86
C PHE A 138 8.72 -1.51 -2.18
N LEU A 139 8.03 -0.37 -2.16
CA LEU A 139 7.74 0.42 -3.35
C LEU A 139 9.01 0.95 -4.01
N MET A 140 9.96 1.45 -3.23
CA MET A 140 11.21 2.02 -3.75
C MET A 140 12.23 0.95 -4.14
N HIS A 141 12.33 -0.14 -3.37
CA HIS A 141 13.24 -1.25 -3.66
C HIS A 141 12.84 -2.02 -4.93
N ASN A 142 11.53 -2.09 -5.20
CA ASN A 142 10.97 -2.80 -6.35
C ASN A 142 10.42 -1.85 -7.43
N ILE A 143 11.02 -0.67 -7.59
CA ILE A 143 10.53 0.32 -8.59
C ILE A 143 10.49 -0.24 -10.02
N GLU A 144 11.46 -1.10 -10.37
CA GLU A 144 11.56 -1.76 -11.68
C GLU A 144 10.62 -2.97 -11.82
N SER A 145 10.09 -3.49 -10.69
CA SER A 145 9.15 -4.60 -10.67
C SER A 145 8.08 -4.40 -9.59
N PRO A 146 7.11 -3.49 -9.80
CA PRO A 146 6.13 -3.13 -8.77
C PRO A 146 5.32 -4.33 -8.26
N ILE A 147 5.08 -5.30 -9.13
CA ILE A 147 4.41 -6.58 -8.81
C ILE A 147 5.21 -7.39 -7.79
N SER A 148 6.55 -7.45 -7.92
CA SER A 148 7.40 -8.09 -6.91
C SER A 148 7.31 -7.38 -5.56
N GLY A 149 7.13 -6.05 -5.57
CA GLY A 149 6.89 -5.28 -4.35
C GLY A 149 5.61 -5.68 -3.61
N ILE A 150 4.51 -5.87 -4.33
CA ILE A 150 3.24 -6.33 -3.75
C ILE A 150 3.40 -7.74 -3.17
N THR A 151 3.94 -8.68 -3.94
CA THR A 151 4.14 -10.06 -3.48
C THR A 151 5.03 -10.11 -2.24
N ALA A 152 6.15 -9.39 -2.23
CA ALA A 152 7.06 -9.36 -1.09
C ALA A 152 6.43 -8.72 0.16
N ALA A 153 5.50 -7.77 -0.01
CA ALA A 153 4.75 -7.18 1.08
C ALA A 153 3.69 -8.16 1.66
N VAL A 154 3.01 -8.91 0.80
CA VAL A 154 2.05 -9.96 1.19
C VAL A 154 2.75 -11.07 1.99
N GLU A 155 3.95 -11.45 1.59
CA GLU A 155 4.76 -12.49 2.26
C GLU A 155 5.39 -12.02 3.59
N LEU A 156 5.30 -10.73 3.95
CA LEU A 156 5.96 -10.19 5.13
C LEU A 156 5.17 -10.42 6.43
N GLU A 157 5.43 -11.51 7.14
CA GLU A 157 4.81 -11.78 8.44
C GLU A 157 5.39 -10.94 9.62
N PRO A 158 4.62 -10.70 10.71
CA PRO A 158 3.19 -11.02 10.92
C PRO A 158 2.23 -9.88 10.51
N THR A 159 2.73 -8.69 10.18
CA THR A 159 1.93 -7.48 9.90
C THR A 159 1.73 -7.24 8.39
N SER A 160 1.64 -8.32 7.59
CA SER A 160 1.64 -8.25 6.12
C SER A 160 0.45 -7.46 5.57
N TRP A 161 -0.72 -7.58 6.19
CA TRP A 161 -1.96 -7.07 5.61
C TRP A 161 -1.94 -5.57 5.34
N HIS A 162 -1.67 -4.76 6.37
CA HIS A 162 -1.66 -3.30 6.21
C HIS A 162 -0.57 -2.82 5.25
N ILE A 163 0.59 -3.48 5.26
CA ILE A 163 1.73 -3.13 4.39
C ILE A 163 1.36 -3.45 2.94
N ALA A 164 0.82 -4.64 2.67
CA ALA A 164 0.41 -5.06 1.34
C ALA A 164 -0.69 -4.15 0.77
N VAL A 165 -1.68 -3.75 1.58
CA VAL A 165 -2.72 -2.79 1.18
C VAL A 165 -2.10 -1.45 0.74
N VAL A 166 -1.18 -0.88 1.53
CA VAL A 166 -0.50 0.38 1.18
C VAL A 166 0.31 0.24 -0.11
N VAL A 167 1.07 -0.86 -0.26
CA VAL A 167 1.89 -1.12 -1.45
C VAL A 167 1.00 -1.31 -2.68
N GLY A 168 -0.10 -2.06 -2.56
CA GLY A 168 -1.07 -2.31 -3.63
C GLY A 168 -1.74 -1.01 -4.10
N MET A 169 -2.31 -0.24 -3.17
CA MET A 169 -2.93 1.05 -3.48
C MET A 169 -1.97 2.01 -4.17
N THR A 170 -0.77 2.15 -3.63
CA THR A 170 0.23 3.08 -4.16
C THR A 170 0.72 2.64 -5.54
N THR A 171 0.93 1.34 -5.76
CA THR A 171 1.29 0.78 -7.07
C THR A 171 0.22 1.09 -8.10
N GLY A 172 -1.05 0.87 -7.75
CA GLY A 172 -2.18 1.19 -8.61
C GLY A 172 -2.34 2.69 -8.90
N ALA A 173 -2.15 3.54 -7.90
CA ALA A 173 -2.18 5.00 -8.06
C ALA A 173 -1.03 5.52 -8.94
N LEU A 174 0.14 4.89 -8.87
CA LEU A 174 1.32 5.31 -9.63
C LEU A 174 1.21 4.90 -11.11
N TYR A 175 0.85 3.64 -11.37
CA TYR A 175 0.93 3.03 -12.71
C TYR A 175 -0.42 2.83 -13.41
N GLY A 176 -1.53 2.92 -12.68
CA GLY A 176 -2.86 2.58 -13.20
C GLY A 176 -3.13 1.08 -13.19
N VAL A 177 -4.31 0.68 -13.67
CA VAL A 177 -4.76 -0.73 -13.64
C VAL A 177 -3.91 -1.65 -14.53
N GLU A 178 -3.30 -1.12 -15.59
CA GLU A 178 -2.52 -1.86 -16.59
C GLU A 178 -1.27 -2.51 -16.00
N ILE A 179 -0.82 -2.09 -14.81
CA ILE A 179 0.33 -2.72 -14.15
C ILE A 179 0.01 -4.13 -13.65
N PHE A 180 -1.26 -4.42 -13.34
CA PHE A 180 -1.65 -5.66 -12.69
C PHE A 180 -1.81 -6.80 -13.70
N PRO A 181 -1.27 -7.99 -13.41
CA PRO A 181 -1.52 -9.18 -14.23
C PRO A 181 -3.01 -9.48 -14.33
N SER A 182 -3.51 -9.80 -15.53
CA SER A 182 -4.92 -10.14 -15.73
C SER A 182 -5.38 -11.29 -14.81
N ALA A 183 -4.52 -12.29 -14.60
CA ALA A 183 -4.78 -13.41 -13.70
C ALA A 183 -5.07 -12.96 -12.26
N TRP A 184 -4.49 -11.86 -11.80
CA TRP A 184 -4.78 -11.32 -10.47
C TRP A 184 -6.14 -10.64 -10.42
N LEU A 185 -6.51 -9.92 -11.49
CA LEU A 185 -7.82 -9.30 -11.62
C LEU A 185 -8.94 -10.35 -11.69
N ASP A 186 -8.69 -11.50 -12.32
CA ASP A 186 -9.64 -12.61 -12.44
C ASP A 186 -10.03 -13.22 -11.08
N TYR A 187 -9.19 -13.05 -10.04
CA TYR A 187 -9.51 -13.50 -8.68
C TYR A 187 -10.42 -12.53 -7.90
N ILE A 188 -10.62 -11.30 -8.39
CA ILE A 188 -11.41 -10.29 -7.71
C ILE A 188 -12.89 -10.48 -8.07
N THR A 189 -13.64 -11.11 -7.16
CA THR A 189 -15.07 -11.46 -7.37
C THR A 189 -15.94 -10.26 -7.76
N ASP A 190 -15.73 -9.10 -7.14
CA ASP A 190 -16.53 -7.88 -7.37
C ASP A 190 -15.83 -6.84 -8.27
N LEU A 191 -14.90 -7.28 -9.14
CA LEU A 191 -14.11 -6.41 -10.02
C LEU A 191 -14.94 -5.33 -10.76
N PRO A 192 -16.09 -5.66 -11.40
CA PRO A 192 -16.89 -4.64 -12.11
C PRO A 192 -17.46 -3.57 -11.18
N LYS A 193 -17.92 -3.96 -9.98
CA LYS A 193 -18.49 -3.02 -9.00
C LYS A 193 -17.42 -2.11 -8.42
N LEU A 194 -16.25 -2.65 -8.06
CA LEU A 194 -15.12 -1.86 -7.57
C LEU A 194 -14.65 -0.84 -8.60
N THR A 195 -14.59 -1.25 -9.87
CA THR A 195 -14.26 -0.35 -10.98
C THR A 195 -15.29 0.78 -11.12
N GLN A 196 -16.58 0.44 -11.01
CA GLN A 196 -17.67 1.43 -11.05
C GLN A 196 -17.60 2.41 -9.86
N ILE A 197 -17.36 1.91 -8.64
CA ILE A 197 -17.21 2.73 -7.44
C ILE A 197 -16.03 3.68 -7.60
N ALA A 198 -14.85 3.18 -7.98
CA ALA A 198 -13.67 4.00 -8.18
C ALA A 198 -13.89 5.09 -9.25
N ALA A 199 -14.62 4.76 -10.32
CA ALA A 199 -14.97 5.72 -11.36
C ALA A 199 -15.98 6.78 -10.88
N ALA A 200 -16.94 6.42 -10.02
CA ALA A 200 -17.99 7.31 -9.54
C ALA A 200 -17.53 8.24 -8.41
N HIS A 201 -16.63 7.78 -7.55
CA HIS A 201 -16.16 8.51 -6.36
C HIS A 201 -14.77 9.16 -6.54
N GLY A 202 -14.10 8.90 -7.66
CA GLY A 202 -12.71 9.27 -7.85
C GLY A 202 -12.41 10.76 -7.69
N ASP A 203 -13.26 11.64 -8.21
CA ASP A 203 -13.05 13.09 -8.10
C ASP A 203 -13.12 13.58 -6.64
N GLU A 204 -14.06 13.06 -5.86
CA GLU A 204 -14.20 13.39 -4.44
C GLU A 204 -13.01 12.87 -3.63
N TRP A 205 -12.59 11.63 -3.88
CA TRP A 205 -11.43 11.05 -3.20
C TRP A 205 -10.15 11.82 -3.49
N LEU A 206 -9.91 12.17 -4.76
CA LEU A 206 -8.77 13.00 -5.15
C LEU A 206 -8.83 14.39 -4.51
N GLY A 207 -10.01 14.99 -4.37
CA GLY A 207 -10.19 16.25 -3.66
C GLY A 207 -9.90 16.16 -2.15
N SER A 208 -9.85 14.95 -1.59
CA SER A 208 -9.54 14.70 -0.17
C SER A 208 -8.07 14.33 0.11
N LEU A 209 -7.27 14.06 -0.93
CA LEU A 209 -5.84 13.74 -0.83
C LEU A 209 -4.99 15.00 -0.65
#